data_AF-A0A9X2CG96-F1
#
_entry.id   AF-A0A9X2CG96-F1
#
_cell.length_a   1.000
_cell.length_b   1.000
_cell.length_c   1.000
_cell.angle_alpha   90.00
_cell.angle_beta   90.00
_cell.angle_gamma   90.00
#
_symmetry.space_group_name_H-M   'P 1'
#
loop_
_entity.id
_entity.type
_entity.pdbx_description
1 polymer ?
#
loop_
_entity_poly.entity_id
_entity_poly.type
_entity_poly.pdbx_seq_one_letter_code
_entity_poly.pdbx_strand_id
1 'polypeptide(L)' 'MLIRNTKMIDNQPDCKQSDKPSIWLTSKEAMKHFGLSGCELMHKRERGELTFKKQGNAYLYLLTLKGN' A
#
# COMPACT_ATOMS: atom_id res chain seq x y z
N MET A 1 36.69 32.66 9.99
CA MET A 1 36.56 31.19 9.92
C MET A 1 35.25 30.83 10.61
N LEU A 2 34.36 30.15 9.89
CA LEU A 2 32.99 29.79 10.30
C LEU A 2 32.98 28.90 11.55
N ILE A 3 32.02 29.12 12.45
CA ILE A 3 31.22 28.09 13.15
C ILE A 3 30.15 28.86 13.96
N ARG A 4 28.84 28.60 13.84
CA ARG A 4 28.16 27.38 14.25
C ARG A 4 26.85 27.21 13.47
N ASN A 5 26.74 26.10 12.75
CA ASN A 5 25.49 25.59 12.18
C ASN A 5 24.54 25.20 13.32
N THR A 6 23.31 25.74 13.33
CA THR A 6 22.20 25.20 14.11
C THR A 6 21.24 24.48 13.17
N LYS A 7 21.58 23.25 12.76
CA LYS A 7 20.60 22.36 12.13
C LYS A 7 19.84 21.65 13.24
N MET A 8 18.63 22.13 13.53
CA MET A 8 17.56 21.35 14.13
C MET A 8 16.73 20.83 12.97
N ILE A 9 16.90 19.56 12.60
CA ILE A 9 15.94 18.85 11.75
C ILE A 9 15.56 17.58 12.49
N ASP A 10 14.25 17.43 12.54
CA ASP A 10 13.40 16.52 13.30
C ASP A 10 13.96 15.11 13.57
N ASN A 11 13.84 14.73 14.84
CA ASN A 11 14.03 13.38 15.35
C ASN A 11 12.67 12.68 15.33
N GLN A 12 12.40 11.83 14.34
CA GLN A 12 11.35 10.81 14.40
C GLN A 12 11.67 9.66 13.43
N PRO A 13 11.27 8.42 13.78
CA PRO A 13 12.18 7.29 13.99
C PRO A 13 12.54 6.51 12.73
N ASP A 14 13.82 6.14 12.62
CA ASP A 14 14.28 5.06 11.73
C ASP A 14 14.05 3.72 12.42
N CYS A 15 13.26 2.84 11.80
CA CYS A 15 13.41 1.39 11.97
C CYS A 15 12.90 0.67 10.71
N LYS A 16 13.89 0.35 9.86
CA LYS A 16 13.88 -0.38 8.59
C LYS A 16 12.81 -1.48 8.43
N GLN A 17 12.19 -1.56 7.25
CA GLN A 17 11.82 -2.82 6.55
C GLN A 17 11.26 -2.54 5.13
N SER A 18 12.13 -2.65 4.10
CA SER A 18 11.84 -2.67 2.65
C SER A 18 10.52 -1.98 2.22
N ASP A 19 10.56 -0.64 2.22
CA ASP A 19 9.44 0.26 1.92
C ASP A 19 8.83 0.06 0.54
N LYS A 20 7.89 -0.89 0.43
CA LYS A 20 6.87 -0.88 -0.62
C LYS A 20 5.65 -0.20 -0.04
N PRO A 21 5.21 0.97 -0.57
CA PRO A 21 3.97 1.59 -0.14
C PRO A 21 2.83 0.59 -0.36
N SER A 22 2.24 0.14 0.75
CA SER A 22 1.14 -0.80 0.76
C SER A 22 -0.14 -0.02 1.00
N ILE A 23 -0.94 0.13 -0.05
CA ILE A 23 -2.13 0.99 -0.05
C ILE A 23 -3.38 0.12 0.04
N TRP A 24 -4.30 0.48 0.92
CA TRP A 24 -5.62 -0.16 1.00
C TRP A 24 -6.58 0.49 0.03
N LEU A 25 -7.04 -0.27 -0.95
CA LEU A 25 -7.92 0.20 -2.01
C LEU A 25 -9.30 -0.44 -1.91
N THR A 26 -10.34 0.32 -2.26
CA THR A 26 -11.69 -0.23 -2.40
C THR A 26 -11.79 -1.12 -3.63
N SER A 27 -12.85 -1.94 -3.75
CA SER A 27 -13.07 -2.77 -4.94
C SER A 27 -12.97 -1.97 -6.25
N LYS A 28 -13.51 -0.73 -6.28
CA LYS A 28 -13.47 0.15 -7.47
C LYS A 28 -12.05 0.56 -7.83
N GLU A 29 -11.28 0.97 -6.84
CA GLU A 29 -9.88 1.40 -7.02
C GLU A 29 -9.00 0.19 -7.39
N ALA A 30 -9.17 -0.94 -6.70
CA ALA A 30 -8.45 -2.18 -7.00
C ALA A 30 -8.67 -2.62 -8.45
N MET A 31 -9.91 -2.62 -8.94
CA MET A 31 -10.21 -2.91 -10.34
C MET A 31 -9.45 -1.99 -11.31
N LYS A 32 -9.39 -0.69 -11.01
CA LYS A 32 -8.66 0.31 -11.82
C LYS A 32 -7.15 0.11 -11.77
N HIS A 33 -6.60 -0.17 -10.60
CA HIS A 33 -5.16 -0.35 -10.39
C HIS A 33 -4.63 -1.65 -10.98
N PHE A 34 -5.37 -2.75 -10.81
CA PHE A 34 -5.00 -4.04 -11.40
C PHE A 34 -5.41 -4.14 -12.88
N GLY A 35 -6.27 -3.24 -13.38
CA GLY A 35 -6.82 -3.33 -14.72
C GLY A 35 -7.69 -4.56 -14.94
N LEU A 36 -8.23 -5.14 -13.86
CA LEU A 36 -8.98 -6.38 -13.88
C LEU A 36 -10.49 -6.11 -13.83
N SER A 37 -11.26 -6.97 -14.50
CA SER A 37 -12.71 -7.01 -14.37
C SER A 37 -13.12 -7.61 -13.02
N GLY A 38 -14.35 -7.32 -12.56
CA GLY A 38 -14.85 -7.82 -11.27
C GLY A 38 -14.79 -9.35 -11.12
N CYS A 39 -14.98 -10.10 -12.22
CA CYS A 39 -14.83 -11.56 -12.27
C CYS A 39 -13.38 -12.01 -12.02
N GLU A 40 -12.42 -11.36 -12.66
CA GLU A 40 -10.98 -11.63 -12.45
C GLU A 40 -10.54 -11.30 -11.02
N LEU A 41 -11.04 -10.19 -10.46
CA LEU A 41 -10.81 -9.83 -9.06
C LEU A 41 -11.36 -10.91 -8.11
N MET A 42 -12.54 -11.47 -8.42
CA MET A 42 -13.14 -12.56 -7.65
C MET A 42 -12.30 -13.85 -7.76
N HIS A 43 -11.87 -14.26 -8.95
CA HIS A 43 -11.01 -15.43 -9.12
C HIS A 43 -9.70 -15.28 -8.33
N LYS A 44 -9.08 -14.10 -8.35
CA LYS A 44 -7.87 -13.81 -7.59
C LYS A 44 -8.09 -13.85 -6.07
N ARG A 45 -9.28 -13.43 -5.62
CA ARG A 45 -9.72 -13.56 -4.23
C ARG A 45 -9.90 -15.03 -3.83
N GLU A 46 -10.55 -15.84 -4.66
CA GLU A 46 -10.79 -17.27 -4.40
C GLU A 46 -9.50 -18.09 -4.42
N ARG A 47 -8.53 -17.71 -5.26
CA ARG A 47 -7.19 -18.32 -5.28
C ARG A 47 -6.33 -17.96 -4.06
N GLY A 48 -6.75 -16.99 -3.25
CA GLY A 48 -5.97 -16.50 -2.11
C GLY A 48 -4.71 -15.70 -2.51
N GLU A 49 -4.64 -15.22 -3.75
CA GLU A 49 -3.51 -14.43 -4.26
C GLU A 49 -3.56 -12.95 -3.83
N LEU A 50 -4.70 -12.51 -3.28
CA LEU A 50 -4.94 -11.13 -2.87
C LEU A 50 -5.16 -11.03 -1.37
N THR A 51 -4.38 -10.17 -0.72
CA THR A 51 -4.65 -9.77 0.66
C THR A 51 -5.83 -8.81 0.68
N PHE A 52 -6.92 -9.20 1.34
CA PHE A 52 -8.09 -8.36 1.53
C PHE A 52 -8.44 -8.22 3.01
N LYS A 53 -9.00 -7.08 3.40
CA LYS A 53 -9.60 -6.84 4.70
C LYS A 53 -11.05 -6.43 4.53
N LYS A 54 -11.92 -6.89 5.42
CA LYS A 54 -13.31 -6.42 5.47
C LYS A 54 -13.39 -5.23 6.42
N GLN A 55 -13.81 -4.08 5.92
CA GLN A 55 -14.04 -2.87 6.71
C GLN A 55 -15.53 -2.52 6.66
N GLY A 56 -16.27 -2.94 7.70
CA GLY A 56 -17.73 -2.80 7.76
C GLY A 56 -18.42 -3.62 6.67
N ASN A 57 -19.17 -2.95 5.79
CA ASN A 57 -19.83 -3.57 4.63
C ASN A 57 -18.94 -3.61 3.37
N ALA A 58 -17.76 -2.99 3.40
CA ALA A 58 -16.86 -2.91 2.25
C ALA A 58 -15.70 -3.88 2.36
N TYR A 59 -15.21 -4.35 1.22
CA TYR A 59 -13.96 -5.08 1.09
C TYR A 59 -12.88 -4.13 0.59
N LEU A 60 -11.73 -4.15 1.26
CA LEU A 60 -10.55 -3.40 0.91
C LEU A 60 -9.45 -4.39 0.53
N TYR A 61 -8.70 -4.06 -0.50
CA TYR A 61 -7.63 -4.88 -1.05
C TYR A 61 -6.30 -4.19 -0.79
N LEU A 62 -5.32 -4.94 -0.31
CA LEU A 62 -3.97 -4.43 -0.12
C LEU A 62 -3.23 -4.48 -1.45
N LEU A 63 -2.86 -3.32 -1.96
CA LEU A 63 -1.97 -3.22 -3.10
C LEU A 63 -0.55 -3.00 -2.59
N THR A 64 0.31 -4.00 -2.75
CA THR A 64 1.75 -3.84 -2.57
C THR A 64 2.34 -3.36 -3.89
N LEU A 65 2.75 -2.09 -3.96
CA LEU A 65 3.42 -1.57 -5.15
C LEU A 65 4.79 -2.25 -5.30
N LYS A 66 4.86 -3.22 -6.22
CA LYS A 66 6.11 -3.88 -6.58
C LYS A 66 6.70 -3.07 -7.73
N GLY A 67 7.64 -2.18 -7.41
CA GLY A 67 8.44 -1.47 -8.42
C GLY A 67 9.08 -2.49 -9.37
N ASN A 68 8.92 -2.27 -10.66
CA ASN A 68 9.49 -3.08 -11.73
C ASN A 68 10.93 -2.64 -11.98
#